data_AF-A0A5P9BHN3-F1
#
_entry.id   AF-A0A5P9BHN3-F1
#
_cell.length_a   1.000
_cell.length_b   1.000
_cell.length_c   1.000
_cell.angle_alpha   90.00
_cell.angle_beta   90.00
_cell.angle_gamma   90.00
#
_symmetry.space_group_name_H-M   'P 1'
#
loop_
_entity.id
_entity.type
_entity.pdbx_description
1 polymer ?
#
loop_
_entity_poly.entity_id
_entity_poly.type
_entity_poly.pdbx_seq_one_letter_code
_entity_poly.pdbx_strand_id
1 'polypeptide(L)'
;MIQPKFYKRELPFIIPVNQEYKTLSGLLSDYQSDVLSGSLEKEIQSIKASGFLSNTKAIVNKNRRWTYQQILSIKSEIINASPVEFGNIELIQDTNFHGVCLTFKYKSLTPSILFQSTKDGFIATAINYNISSLPVKTPSQIKISIRNKKNIH
;
A
#
# COMPACT_ATOMS: atom_id res chain seq x y z
N MET A 1 -70.39 -30.71 2.32
CA MET A 1 -69.70 -29.41 2.18
C MET A 1 -69.15 -29.03 3.54
N ILE A 2 -67.82 -28.94 3.69
CA ILE A 2 -67.15 -28.59 4.94
C ILE A 2 -66.44 -27.24 4.68
N GLN A 3 -66.80 -26.20 5.44
CA GLN A 3 -66.13 -24.90 5.36
C GLN A 3 -64.80 -24.95 6.14
N PRO A 4 -63.68 -24.47 5.60
CA PRO A 4 -62.44 -24.39 6.35
C PRO A 4 -62.49 -23.21 7.33
N LYS A 5 -62.31 -23.50 8.63
CA LYS A 5 -62.08 -22.47 9.66
C LYS A 5 -60.60 -22.11 9.66
N PHE A 6 -60.28 -20.88 9.24
CA PHE A 6 -58.93 -20.32 9.38
C PHE A 6 -58.74 -19.82 10.81
N TYR A 7 -57.83 -20.46 11.55
CA TYR A 7 -57.35 -19.94 12.82
C TYR A 7 -56.26 -18.89 12.54
N LYS A 8 -56.51 -17.62 12.87
CA LYS A 8 -55.44 -16.61 12.96
C LYS A 8 -54.55 -16.97 14.14
N ARG A 9 -53.35 -17.47 13.89
CA ARG A 9 -52.26 -17.47 14.87
C ARG A 9 -51.74 -16.04 14.95
N GLU A 10 -51.96 -15.38 16.08
CA GLU A 10 -51.20 -14.17 16.40
C GLU A 10 -49.76 -14.58 16.70
N LEU A 11 -48.82 -14.12 15.88
CA LEU A 11 -47.40 -14.31 16.12
C LEU A 11 -47.00 -13.46 17.35
N PRO A 12 -46.27 -14.00 18.33
CA PRO A 12 -45.83 -13.22 19.47
C PRO A 12 -44.90 -12.11 18.98
N PHE A 13 -45.37 -10.87 19.16
CA PHE A 13 -44.71 -9.64 18.78
C PHE A 13 -43.60 -9.32 19.80
N ILE A 14 -42.49 -10.06 19.78
CA ILE A 14 -41.25 -9.65 20.48
C ILE A 14 -40.06 -10.10 19.64
N ILE A 15 -39.69 -9.28 18.65
CA ILE A 15 -38.31 -9.26 18.16
C ILE A 15 -37.67 -8.07 18.89
N PRO A 16 -36.61 -8.25 19.69
CA PRO A 16 -35.83 -7.11 20.14
C PRO A 16 -35.23 -6.48 18.88
N VAL A 17 -35.65 -5.26 18.58
CA VAL A 17 -35.08 -4.42 17.53
C VAL A 17 -33.66 -4.04 17.97
N ASN A 18 -32.71 -4.97 17.87
CA ASN A 18 -31.27 -4.69 17.84
C ASN A 18 -30.39 -5.90 17.49
N GLN A 19 -30.76 -6.69 16.48
CA GLN A 19 -29.78 -7.50 15.77
C GLN A 19 -29.62 -6.90 14.38
N GLU A 20 -28.48 -6.27 14.15
CA GLU A 20 -28.00 -5.86 12.83
C GLU A 20 -28.02 -7.09 11.91
N TYR A 21 -29.13 -7.30 11.20
CA TYR A 21 -29.19 -8.27 10.12
C TYR A 21 -28.25 -7.77 9.03
N LYS A 22 -26.97 -8.20 9.10
CA LYS A 22 -26.05 -8.06 7.98
C LYS A 22 -26.71 -8.74 6.79
N THR A 23 -26.99 -7.98 5.75
CA THR A 23 -27.52 -8.54 4.49
C THR A 23 -26.52 -9.58 3.98
N LEU A 24 -26.97 -10.56 3.18
CA LEU A 24 -26.05 -11.52 2.56
C LEU A 24 -24.93 -10.81 1.81
N SER A 25 -25.21 -9.64 1.22
CA SER A 25 -24.21 -8.76 0.61
C SER A 25 -23.21 -8.19 1.63
N GLY A 26 -23.64 -7.82 2.83
CA GLY A 26 -22.78 -7.38 3.92
C GLY A 26 -21.86 -8.50 4.43
N LEU A 27 -22.41 -9.72 4.62
CA LEU A 27 -21.60 -10.89 5.02
C LEU A 27 -20.61 -11.32 3.93
N LEU A 28 -21.00 -11.24 2.65
CA LEU A 28 -20.10 -11.49 1.51
C LEU A 28 -18.99 -10.44 1.44
N SER A 29 -19.31 -9.16 1.69
CA SER A 29 -18.31 -8.08 1.70
C SER A 29 -17.33 -8.25 2.86
N ASP A 30 -17.82 -8.58 4.04
CA ASP A 30 -16.99 -8.88 5.22
C ASP A 30 -16.10 -10.10 4.97
N TYR A 31 -16.66 -11.21 4.46
CA TYR A 31 -15.88 -12.42 4.15
C TYR A 31 -14.84 -12.17 3.05
N GLN A 32 -15.18 -11.43 2.00
CA GLN A 32 -14.20 -11.04 0.97
C GLN A 32 -13.09 -10.16 1.57
N SER A 33 -13.44 -9.22 2.46
CA SER A 33 -12.47 -8.37 3.13
C SER A 33 -11.56 -9.14 4.09
N ASP A 34 -12.09 -10.13 4.81
CA ASP A 34 -11.34 -10.98 5.73
C ASP A 34 -10.41 -11.93 4.98
N VAL A 35 -10.87 -12.52 3.87
CA VAL A 35 -10.03 -13.37 3.02
C VAL A 35 -8.91 -12.57 2.37
N LEU A 36 -9.18 -11.35 1.90
CA LEU A 36 -8.16 -10.44 1.37
C LEU A 36 -7.17 -9.99 2.46
N SER A 37 -7.66 -9.70 3.67
CA SER A 37 -6.83 -9.34 4.82
C SER A 37 -5.92 -10.49 5.24
N GLY A 38 -6.46 -11.71 5.32
CA GLY A 38 -5.68 -12.92 5.60
C GLY A 38 -4.67 -13.27 4.50
N SER A 39 -4.97 -12.95 3.24
CA SER A 39 -4.02 -13.10 2.13
C SER A 39 -2.88 -12.08 2.22
N LEU A 40 -3.20 -10.80 2.46
CA LEU A 40 -2.20 -9.73 2.61
C LEU A 40 -1.30 -9.97 3.83
N GLU A 41 -1.85 -10.45 4.94
CA GLU A 41 -1.06 -10.75 6.13
C GLU A 41 -0.08 -11.90 5.88
N LYS A 42 -0.50 -12.98 5.20
CA LYS A 42 0.40 -14.05 4.77
C LYS A 42 1.50 -13.54 3.85
N GLU A 43 1.18 -12.68 2.90
CA GLU A 43 2.16 -12.05 2.02
C GLU A 43 3.13 -11.16 2.81
N ILE A 44 2.65 -10.39 3.80
CA ILE A 44 3.48 -9.55 4.68
C ILE A 44 4.45 -10.42 5.50
N GLN A 45 3.99 -11.54 6.04
CA GLN A 45 4.87 -12.47 6.75
C GLN A 45 5.90 -13.11 5.80
N SER A 46 5.49 -13.42 4.57
CA SER A 46 6.39 -13.99 3.57
C SER A 46 7.51 -13.03 3.17
N ILE A 47 7.21 -11.73 2.97
CA ILE A 47 8.25 -10.72 2.68
C ILE A 47 9.10 -10.37 3.90
N LYS A 48 8.58 -10.52 5.12
CA LYS A 48 9.39 -10.43 6.35
C LYS A 48 10.38 -11.58 6.44
N ALA A 49 9.91 -12.80 6.21
CA ALA A 49 10.72 -14.02 6.26
C ALA A 49 11.81 -14.04 5.18
N SER A 50 11.58 -13.42 4.03
CA SER A 50 12.60 -13.29 2.97
C SER A 50 13.72 -12.31 3.29
N GLY A 51 13.64 -11.59 4.41
CA GLY A 51 14.68 -10.66 4.85
C GLY A 51 14.64 -9.30 4.17
N PHE A 52 13.56 -8.93 3.47
CA PHE A 52 13.43 -7.64 2.77
C PHE A 52 13.85 -6.45 3.64
N LEU A 53 13.37 -6.38 4.89
CA LEU A 53 13.71 -5.28 5.79
C LEU A 53 15.18 -5.29 6.21
N SER A 54 15.76 -6.47 6.46
CA SER A 54 17.16 -6.60 6.82
C SER A 54 18.06 -6.18 5.66
N ASN A 55 17.76 -6.66 4.45
CA ASN A 55 18.51 -6.33 3.23
C ASN A 55 18.37 -4.83 2.91
N THR A 56 17.16 -4.29 3.04
CA THR A 56 16.91 -2.86 2.88
C THR A 56 17.70 -2.03 3.89
N LYS A 57 17.76 -2.43 5.17
CA LYS A 57 18.54 -1.71 6.18
C LYS A 57 20.06 -1.80 5.96
N ALA A 58 20.54 -2.89 5.37
CA ALA A 58 21.95 -3.05 5.03
C ALA A 58 22.35 -2.11 3.87
N ILE A 59 21.46 -1.93 2.89
CA ILE A 59 21.68 -1.03 1.74
C ILE A 59 21.42 0.44 2.15
N VAL A 60 20.32 0.69 2.85
CA VAL A 60 19.83 2.03 3.19
C VAL A 60 20.04 2.32 4.68
N ASN A 61 21.13 3.02 4.97
CA ASN A 61 21.39 3.58 6.29
C ASN A 61 20.55 4.86 6.52
N LYS A 62 19.73 4.85 7.58
CA LYS A 62 18.88 5.99 7.99
C LYS A 62 19.64 7.21 8.51
N ASN A 63 20.89 7.03 8.96
CA ASN A 63 21.74 8.10 9.48
C ASN A 63 22.64 8.72 8.40
N ARG A 64 22.51 8.26 7.15
CA ARG A 64 23.27 8.73 6.00
C ARG A 64 22.41 9.64 5.12
N ARG A 65 23.06 10.66 4.55
CA ARG A 65 22.50 11.46 3.46
C ARG A 65 22.74 10.80 2.11
N TRP A 66 21.72 10.82 1.28
CA TRP A 66 21.70 10.20 -0.03
C TRP A 66 21.48 11.26 -1.12
N THR A 67 22.19 11.13 -2.23
CA THR A 67 21.89 11.90 -3.44
C THR A 67 20.81 11.19 -4.25
N TYR A 68 20.12 11.92 -5.12
CA TYR A 68 19.13 11.31 -6.02
C TYR A 68 19.72 10.19 -6.88
N GLN A 69 20.96 10.36 -7.36
CA GLN A 69 21.67 9.34 -8.14
C GLN A 69 21.94 8.08 -7.31
N GLN A 70 22.29 8.21 -6.04
CA GLN A 70 22.46 7.04 -5.16
C GLN A 70 21.13 6.34 -4.87
N ILE A 71 20.02 7.09 -4.76
CA ILE A 71 18.67 6.49 -4.61
C ILE A 71 18.29 5.67 -5.85
N LEU A 72 18.68 6.13 -7.05
CA LEU A 72 18.52 5.35 -8.29
C LEU A 72 19.30 4.03 -8.23
N SER A 73 20.52 4.02 -7.68
CA SER A 73 21.32 2.80 -7.48
C SER A 73 20.71 1.87 -6.43
N ILE A 74 20.21 2.41 -5.31
CA ILE A 74 19.54 1.65 -4.24
C ILE A 74 18.40 0.80 -4.81
N LYS A 75 17.64 1.31 -5.78
CA LYS A 75 16.58 0.54 -6.45
C LYS A 75 17.08 -0.79 -6.99
N SER A 76 18.15 -0.76 -7.78
CA SER A 76 18.72 -1.95 -8.40
C SER A 76 19.35 -2.87 -7.35
N GLU A 77 20.02 -2.31 -6.35
CA GLU A 77 20.60 -3.10 -5.26
C GLU A 77 19.53 -3.88 -4.47
N ILE A 78 18.38 -3.26 -4.19
CA ILE A 78 17.29 -3.91 -3.46
C ILE A 78 16.63 -5.02 -4.30
N ILE A 79 16.39 -4.78 -5.59
CA ILE A 79 15.84 -5.80 -6.50
C ILE A 79 16.77 -7.02 -6.55
N ASN A 80 18.08 -6.82 -6.54
CA ASN A 80 19.05 -7.92 -6.55
C ASN A 80 19.16 -8.64 -5.20
N ALA A 81 18.93 -7.95 -4.09
CA ALA A 81 19.10 -8.48 -2.74
C ALA A 81 17.81 -9.00 -2.09
N SER A 82 16.64 -8.77 -2.68
CA SER A 82 15.34 -9.06 -2.07
C SER A 82 14.39 -9.70 -3.10
N PRO A 83 13.32 -10.41 -2.69
CA PRO A 83 12.43 -11.09 -3.64
C PRO A 83 11.46 -10.14 -4.37
N VAL A 84 11.82 -8.87 -4.50
CA VAL A 84 11.01 -7.85 -5.17
C VAL A 84 11.44 -7.75 -6.63
N GLU A 85 10.49 -7.54 -7.54
CA GLU A 85 10.78 -7.70 -8.97
C GLU A 85 10.99 -6.37 -9.69
N PHE A 86 10.18 -5.36 -9.34
CA PHE A 86 10.14 -4.08 -10.02
C PHE A 86 10.16 -2.93 -9.02
N GLY A 87 10.84 -1.83 -9.37
CA GLY A 87 10.96 -0.64 -8.54
C GLY A 87 10.61 0.65 -9.29
N ASN A 88 9.75 1.47 -8.70
CA ASN A 88 9.41 2.81 -9.19
C ASN A 88 9.96 3.87 -8.25
N ILE A 89 10.32 5.02 -8.82
CA ILE A 89 10.76 6.20 -8.06
C ILE A 89 9.80 7.33 -8.34
N GLU A 90 9.22 7.87 -7.28
CA GLU A 90 8.25 8.96 -7.33
C GLU A 90 8.75 10.13 -6.49
N LEU A 91 8.67 11.33 -7.06
CA LEU A 91 8.88 12.56 -6.30
C LEU A 91 7.56 12.92 -5.62
N ILE A 92 7.62 13.07 -4.30
CA ILE A 92 6.47 13.49 -3.49
C ILE A 92 6.72 14.92 -3.06
N GLN A 93 5.75 15.79 -3.35
CA GLN A 93 5.73 17.16 -2.89
C GLN A 93 4.33 17.47 -2.38
N ASP A 94 4.18 17.43 -1.08
CA ASP A 94 2.96 17.79 -0.36
C ASP A 94 3.32 18.63 0.87
N THR A 95 2.34 19.35 1.40
CA THR A 95 2.38 20.11 2.66
C THR A 95 3.11 19.39 3.79
N ASN A 96 2.95 18.06 3.91
CA ASN A 96 3.52 17.27 5.00
C ASN A 96 4.81 16.52 4.65
N PHE A 97 5.11 16.34 3.37
CA PHE A 97 6.27 15.55 2.94
C PHE A 97 6.83 16.04 1.61
N HIS A 98 8.14 16.24 1.57
CA HIS A 98 8.88 16.63 0.37
C HIS A 98 10.02 15.65 0.21
N GLY A 99 10.07 14.88 -0.86
CA GLY A 99 11.06 13.82 -0.95
C GLY A 99 10.87 12.87 -2.10
N VAL A 100 11.45 11.69 -1.95
CA VAL A 100 11.42 10.61 -2.92
C VAL A 100 10.82 9.38 -2.26
N CYS A 101 9.92 8.70 -2.96
CA CYS A 101 9.42 7.38 -2.60
C CYS A 101 9.94 6.37 -3.61
N LEU A 102 10.59 5.34 -3.10
CA LEU A 102 10.98 4.17 -3.86
C LEU A 102 10.00 3.06 -3.55
N THR A 103 9.15 2.68 -4.50
CA THR A 103 8.16 1.61 -4.33
C THR A 103 8.60 0.37 -5.09
N PHE A 104 8.21 -0.79 -4.59
CA PHE A 104 8.52 -2.07 -5.20
C PHE A 104 7.26 -2.91 -5.42
N LYS A 105 7.33 -3.87 -6.33
CA LYS A 105 6.28 -4.88 -6.51
C LYS A 105 6.69 -6.19 -5.84
N TYR A 106 5.82 -6.70 -4.97
CA TYR A 106 5.92 -8.04 -4.39
C TYR A 106 4.53 -8.64 -4.26
N LYS A 107 4.15 -9.58 -5.14
CA LYS A 107 2.79 -10.15 -5.17
C LYS A 107 1.72 -9.05 -5.14
N SER A 108 0.83 -9.04 -4.15
CA SER A 108 -0.21 -8.02 -3.97
C SER A 108 0.27 -6.80 -3.18
N LEU A 109 1.45 -6.87 -2.57
CA LEU A 109 2.04 -5.79 -1.77
C LEU A 109 2.81 -4.77 -2.61
N THR A 110 2.88 -3.56 -2.06
CA THR A 110 3.72 -2.46 -2.54
C THR A 110 4.72 -2.01 -1.46
N PRO A 111 5.82 -2.76 -1.22
CA PRO A 111 6.85 -2.33 -0.29
C PRO A 111 7.45 -0.99 -0.72
N SER A 112 7.86 -0.17 0.23
CA SER A 112 8.37 1.16 -0.09
C SER A 112 9.43 1.68 0.87
N ILE A 113 10.21 2.64 0.39
CA ILE A 113 11.20 3.38 1.17
C ILE A 113 10.98 4.86 0.92
N LEU A 114 10.79 5.62 2.00
CA LEU A 114 10.62 7.06 1.95
C LEU A 114 11.92 7.76 2.27
N PHE A 115 12.28 8.71 1.42
CA PHE A 115 13.44 9.56 1.52
C PHE A 115 12.98 11.02 1.63
N GLN A 116 13.05 11.60 2.82
CA GLN A 116 12.70 13.01 3.03
C GLN A 116 13.83 13.90 2.49
N SER A 117 13.46 14.91 1.72
CA SER A 117 14.34 15.96 1.23
C SER A 117 14.81 16.86 2.37
N THR A 118 16.07 17.24 2.29
CA THR A 118 16.78 18.13 3.22
C THR A 118 17.61 19.13 2.39
N LYS A 119 18.25 20.10 3.06
CA LYS A 119 19.11 21.09 2.38
C LYS A 119 20.25 20.44 1.57
N ASP A 120 20.75 19.29 2.03
CA ASP A 120 21.97 18.66 1.52
C ASP A 120 21.72 17.31 0.83
N GLY A 121 20.48 17.02 0.43
CA GLY A 121 20.09 15.75 -0.19
C GLY A 121 18.91 15.10 0.52
N PHE A 122 18.92 13.77 0.62
CA PHE A 122 17.78 13.01 1.14
C PHE A 122 18.16 12.09 2.31
N ILE A 123 17.22 11.88 3.25
CA ILE A 123 17.39 10.97 4.38
C ILE A 123 16.27 9.95 4.39
N ALA A 124 16.61 8.68 4.53
CA ALA A 124 15.63 7.61 4.63
C ALA A 124 14.86 7.68 5.97
N THR A 125 13.55 7.85 5.92
CA THR A 125 12.71 8.00 7.11
C THR A 125 11.95 6.72 7.44
N ALA A 126 11.35 6.08 6.43
CA ALA A 126 10.50 4.91 6.60
C ALA A 126 10.81 3.80 5.60
N ILE A 127 10.58 2.56 6.04
CA ILE A 127 10.58 1.35 5.20
C ILE A 127 9.26 0.64 5.50
N ASN A 128 8.43 0.42 4.49
CA ASN A 128 7.10 -0.13 4.63
C ASN A 128 6.98 -1.44 3.83
N TYR A 129 6.21 -2.40 4.34
CA TYR A 129 5.94 -3.65 3.62
C TYR A 129 4.79 -3.54 2.63
N ASN A 130 3.90 -2.59 2.83
CA ASN A 130 2.79 -2.30 1.93
C ASN A 130 2.42 -0.84 2.08
N ILE A 131 2.37 -0.10 0.97
CA ILE A 131 1.86 1.26 0.96
C ILE A 131 0.43 1.24 0.41
N SER A 132 -0.50 0.84 1.27
CA SER A 132 -1.93 0.80 0.97
C SER A 132 -2.53 2.21 0.87
N SER A 133 -1.85 3.21 1.41
CA SER A 133 -2.18 4.62 1.33
C SER A 133 -0.89 5.43 1.45
N LEU A 134 -0.39 5.95 0.34
CA LEU A 134 0.45 7.15 0.42
C LEU A 134 -0.41 8.26 1.06
N PRO A 135 0.12 9.17 1.89
CA PRO A 135 -0.53 10.45 2.19
C PRO A 135 -0.53 11.38 0.95
N VAL A 136 -0.51 10.83 -0.27
CA VAL A 136 -0.23 11.55 -1.50
C VAL A 136 -1.40 11.30 -2.41
N LYS A 137 -2.17 12.37 -2.67
CA LYS A 137 -2.88 12.48 -3.95
C LYS A 137 -1.81 12.36 -5.01
N THR A 138 -1.77 11.21 -5.69
CA THR A 138 -0.89 10.96 -6.84
C THR A 138 -0.91 12.19 -7.74
N PRO A 139 0.23 12.84 -8.00
CA PRO A 139 0.33 13.76 -9.10
C PRO A 139 0.35 12.91 -10.36
N SER A 140 -0.82 12.47 -10.78
CA SER A 140 -1.12 11.98 -12.12
C SER A 140 -0.90 13.13 -13.12
N GLN A 141 0.29 13.74 -13.16
CA GLN A 141 0.55 14.95 -13.97
C GLN A 141 1.99 15.44 -14.05
N ILE A 142 3.01 14.76 -13.52
CA ILE A 142 4.40 15.12 -13.87
C ILE A 142 4.87 14.23 -15.03
N LYS A 143 4.37 14.54 -16.23
CA LYS A 143 5.08 14.24 -17.48
C LYS A 143 6.35 15.10 -17.45
N ILE A 144 7.47 14.54 -16.99
CA ILE A 144 8.78 15.14 -17.28
C ILE A 144 9.02 14.90 -18.77
N SER A 145 8.45 15.76 -19.61
CA SER A 145 8.87 15.89 -21.00
C SER A 145 10.25 16.55 -20.96
N ILE A 146 11.30 15.71 -20.97
CA ILE A 146 12.67 16.18 -21.16
C ILE A 146 12.75 16.70 -22.60
N ARG A 147 12.42 17.98 -22.79
CA ARG A 147 12.74 18.71 -24.02
C ARG A 147 14.25 18.89 -24.01
N ASN A 148 14.96 18.03 -24.75
CA ASN A 148 16.35 18.28 -25.12
C ASN A 148 16.40 19.62 -25.88
N LYS A 149 16.72 20.72 -25.17
CA LYS A 149 17.29 21.90 -25.80
C LYS A 149 18.73 21.55 -26.18
N LYS A 150 18.91 20.94 -27.34
CA LYS A 150 20.12 21.19 -28.12
C LYS A 150 19.92 22.56 -28.77
N ASN A 151 20.63 23.55 -28.26
CA ASN A 151 20.87 24.78 -28.97
C ASN A 151 22.38 24.83 -29.29
N ILE A 152 22.68 25.44 -30.43
CA ILE A 152 23.98 25.92 -30.91
C ILE A 152 24.80 24.86 -31.70
N HIS A 153 24.72 24.90 -33.03
CA HIS A 153 25.55 25.78 -33.86
C HIS A 153 24.76 26.29 -35.06
#